data_AF-A0A0F5MW57-F1
#
_entry.id   AF-A0A0F5MW57-F1
#
_cell.length_a   1.000
_cell.length_b   1.000
_cell.length_c   1.000
_cell.angle_alpha   90.00
_cell.angle_beta   90.00
_cell.angle_gamma   90.00
#
_symmetry.space_group_name_H-M   'P 1'
#
loop_
_entity.id
_entity.type
_entity.pdbx_description
1 polymer ?
#
loop_
_entity_poly.entity_id
_entity_poly.type
_entity_poly.pdbx_seq_one_letter_code
_entity_poly.pdbx_strand_id
1 'polypeptide(L)'
;MTTLTSLWPPYAAIGPRVVLTLAVTSLACAMINGTDYLVLPQDEAALSFTESALPIHVWGALLLFCVSLAVGGYLVHRWPLTILGHALLAGVFLAIGVGEFVTFLHNIAGDELRVGTLYVLGQAVLNVVLTVMAWLRWDAARG
;
A
#
# COMPACT_ATOMS: atom_id res chain seq x y z
N MET A 1 26.40 -29.57 -30.02
CA MET A 1 25.11 -29.49 -29.30
C MET A 1 25.16 -28.27 -28.40
N THR A 2 24.60 -27.16 -28.85
CA THR A 2 24.46 -25.91 -28.09
C THR A 2 23.26 -26.04 -27.16
N THR A 3 23.49 -26.05 -25.85
CA THR A 3 22.45 -25.99 -24.84
C THR A 3 21.75 -24.64 -24.93
N LEU A 4 20.53 -24.63 -25.45
CA LEU A 4 19.59 -23.51 -25.33
C LEU A 4 19.30 -23.30 -23.84
N THR A 5 20.04 -22.40 -23.20
CA THR A 5 19.66 -21.85 -21.90
C THR A 5 18.34 -21.13 -22.09
N SER A 6 17.27 -21.68 -21.52
CA SER A 6 15.96 -21.04 -21.45
C SER A 6 16.12 -19.58 -21.00
N LEU A 7 15.73 -18.64 -21.86
CA LEU A 7 15.67 -17.20 -21.56
C LEU A 7 14.63 -16.89 -20.47
N TRP A 8 13.77 -17.86 -20.12
CA TRP A 8 12.75 -17.73 -19.11
C TRP A 8 13.32 -18.06 -17.73
N PRO A 9 13.17 -17.16 -16.74
CA PRO A 9 13.51 -17.47 -15.36
C PRO A 9 12.68 -18.68 -14.89
N PRO A 10 13.24 -19.60 -14.09
CA PRO A 10 12.45 -20.67 -13.50
C PRO A 10 11.30 -20.08 -12.68
N TYR A 11 10.13 -20.70 -12.70
CA TYR A 11 8.93 -20.23 -11.98
C TYR A 11 9.20 -19.89 -10.50
N ALA A 12 10.12 -20.61 -9.86
CA ALA A 12 10.57 -20.34 -8.49
C ALA A 12 11.20 -18.94 -8.30
N ALA A 13 11.81 -18.35 -9.33
CA ALA A 13 12.39 -17.01 -9.30
C ALA A 13 11.37 -15.91 -9.64
N ILE A 14 10.24 -16.24 -10.26
CA ILE A 14 9.20 -15.28 -10.65
C ILE A 14 8.46 -14.77 -9.40
N GLY A 15 8.10 -15.66 -8.48
CA GLY A 15 7.37 -15.31 -7.25
C GLY A 15 8.05 -14.21 -6.42
N PRO A 16 9.33 -14.36 -6.03
CA PRO A 16 10.04 -13.35 -5.26
C PRO A 16 10.15 -11.99 -5.96
N ARG A 17 10.34 -11.99 -7.29
CA ARG A 17 10.44 -10.76 -8.09
C ARG A 17 9.10 -10.04 -8.17
N VAL A 18 8.00 -10.77 -8.38
CA VAL A 18 6.66 -10.20 -8.40
C VAL A 18 6.32 -9.56 -7.05
N VAL A 19 6.60 -10.24 -5.94
CA VAL A 19 6.37 -9.68 -4.59
C VAL A 19 7.18 -8.41 -4.38
N LEU A 20 8.45 -8.39 -4.80
CA LEU A 20 9.28 -7.18 -4.72
C LEU A 20 8.71 -6.04 -5.56
N THR A 21 8.33 -6.31 -6.81
CA THR A 21 7.71 -5.29 -7.68
C THR A 21 6.45 -4.73 -7.06
N LEU A 22 5.56 -5.58 -6.55
CA LEU A 22 4.33 -5.17 -5.89
C LEU A 22 4.59 -4.35 -4.61
N ALA A 23 5.59 -4.73 -3.83
CA ALA A 23 5.99 -3.98 -2.64
C ALA A 23 6.51 -2.59 -3.02
N VAL A 24 7.42 -2.51 -3.99
CA VAL A 24 8.00 -1.23 -4.44
C VAL A 24 6.91 -0.31 -5.02
N THR A 25 6.02 -0.83 -5.86
CA THR A 25 4.95 0.00 -6.45
C THR A 25 3.94 0.47 -5.41
N SER A 26 3.56 -0.38 -4.45
CA SER A 26 2.67 0.01 -3.35
C SER A 26 3.30 1.05 -2.42
N LEU A 27 4.57 0.86 -2.05
CA LEU A 27 5.30 1.82 -1.21
C LEU A 27 5.52 3.15 -1.93
N ALA A 28 5.81 3.15 -3.23
CA ALA A 28 5.91 4.36 -4.03
C ALA A 28 4.55 5.09 -4.11
N CYS A 29 3.45 4.37 -4.30
CA CYS A 29 2.10 4.93 -4.24
C CYS A 29 1.83 5.60 -2.89
N ALA A 30 2.06 4.88 -1.78
CA ALA A 30 1.87 5.42 -0.44
C ALA A 30 2.73 6.67 -0.19
N MET A 31 3.96 6.68 -0.70
CA MET A 31 4.87 7.82 -0.60
C MET A 31 4.37 9.04 -1.39
N ILE A 32 3.87 8.83 -2.61
CA ILE A 32 3.31 9.89 -3.46
C ILE A 32 2.05 10.45 -2.80
N ASN A 33 1.07 9.61 -2.46
CA ASN A 33 -0.16 10.05 -1.80
C ASN A 33 0.15 10.76 -0.46
N GLY A 34 1.12 10.25 0.30
CA GLY A 34 1.55 10.87 1.54
C GLY A 34 2.16 12.26 1.34
N THR A 35 2.92 12.45 0.27
CA THR A 35 3.50 13.74 -0.11
C THR A 35 2.43 14.70 -0.61
N ASP A 36 1.47 14.21 -1.41
CA ASP A 36 0.38 15.00 -1.94
C ASP A 36 -0.49 15.59 -0.81
N TYR A 37 -0.81 14.79 0.20
CA TYR A 37 -1.52 15.27 1.40
C TYR A 37 -0.75 16.31 2.23
N LEU A 38 0.58 16.36 2.12
CA LEU A 38 1.41 17.32 2.86
C LEU A 38 1.68 18.61 2.08
N VAL A 39 1.74 18.52 0.74
CA VAL A 39 2.28 19.60 -0.10
C VAL A 39 1.20 20.26 -0.96
N LEU A 40 0.25 19.48 -1.47
CA LEU A 40 -0.75 20.02 -2.40
C LEU A 40 -1.89 20.69 -1.61
N PRO A 41 -2.37 21.86 -2.08
CA PRO A 41 -3.59 22.45 -1.55
C PRO A 41 -4.76 21.48 -1.70
N GLN A 42 -5.54 21.33 -0.63
CA GLN A 42 -6.68 20.42 -0.59
C GLN A 42 -7.96 21.23 -0.56
N ASP A 43 -8.92 20.87 -1.41
CA ASP A 43 -10.28 21.41 -1.34
C ASP A 43 -11.05 20.61 -0.29
N GLU A 44 -11.35 21.23 0.86
CA GLU A 44 -12.05 20.58 1.97
C GLU A 44 -13.43 20.04 1.54
N ALA A 45 -14.07 20.65 0.54
CA ALA A 45 -15.35 20.18 0.02
C ALA A 45 -15.23 18.88 -0.80
N ALA A 46 -14.02 18.52 -1.24
CA ALA A 46 -13.75 17.33 -2.04
C ALA A 46 -13.22 16.13 -1.23
N LEU A 47 -12.95 16.30 0.07
CA LEU A 47 -12.45 15.25 0.95
C LEU A 47 -13.53 14.20 1.23
N SER A 48 -13.12 12.94 1.30
CA SER A 48 -14.02 11.87 1.75
C SER A 48 -14.41 12.03 3.22
N PHE A 49 -15.47 11.31 3.63
CA PHE A 49 -15.89 11.24 5.03
C PHE A 49 -14.76 10.85 5.99
N THR A 50 -13.85 9.97 5.59
CA THR A 50 -12.72 9.57 6.44
C THR A 50 -11.60 10.59 6.41
N GLU A 51 -11.28 11.15 5.25
CA GLU A 51 -10.23 12.17 5.16
C GLU A 51 -10.58 13.42 5.98
N SER A 52 -11.86 13.79 6.04
CA SER A 52 -12.35 14.89 6.89
C SER A 52 -12.32 14.60 8.39
N ALA A 53 -12.09 13.35 8.82
CA ALA A 53 -12.05 12.98 10.23
C ALA A 53 -10.76 13.41 10.95
N LEU A 54 -9.70 13.72 10.21
CA LEU A 54 -8.43 14.21 10.74
C LEU A 54 -7.89 15.34 9.85
N PRO A 55 -7.02 16.22 10.36
CA PRO A 55 -6.33 17.18 9.50
C PRO A 55 -5.57 16.46 8.39
N ILE A 56 -5.68 16.94 7.14
CA ILE A 56 -5.18 16.20 5.97
C ILE A 56 -3.69 15.87 6.02
N HIS A 57 -2.88 16.77 6.61
CA HIS A 57 -1.46 16.54 6.81
C HIS A 57 -1.14 15.37 7.75
N VAL A 58 -2.06 14.99 8.65
CA VAL A 58 -1.92 13.82 9.52
C VAL A 58 -2.00 12.53 8.69
N TRP A 59 -2.91 12.46 7.71
CA TRP A 59 -2.97 11.34 6.77
C TRP A 59 -1.68 11.21 5.97
N GLY A 60 -1.16 12.34 5.49
CA GLY A 60 0.12 12.39 4.78
C GLY A 60 1.29 11.88 5.64
N ALA A 61 1.40 12.38 6.87
CA ALA A 61 2.41 11.94 7.82
C ALA A 61 2.30 10.45 8.18
N LEU A 62 1.08 9.93 8.34
CA LEU A 62 0.84 8.50 8.60
C LEU A 62 1.34 7.63 7.44
N LEU A 63 1.00 7.98 6.20
CA LEU A 63 1.47 7.24 5.02
C LEU A 63 2.99 7.19 4.96
N LEU A 64 3.66 8.34 5.11
CA LEU A 64 5.12 8.42 5.08
C LEU A 64 5.78 7.68 6.25
N PHE A 65 5.18 7.75 7.45
CA PHE A 65 5.64 6.99 8.61
C PHE A 65 5.56 5.49 8.37
N CYS A 66 4.45 4.99 7.82
CA CYS A 66 4.29 3.56 7.54
C CYS A 66 5.25 3.07 6.44
N VAL A 67 5.47 3.87 5.39
CA VAL A 67 6.50 3.60 4.37
C VAL A 67 7.89 3.53 5.01
N SER A 68 8.21 4.48 5.89
CA SER A 68 9.49 4.51 6.61
C SER A 68 9.70 3.27 7.48
N LEU A 69 8.66 2.78 8.16
CA LEU A 69 8.71 1.52 8.90
C LEU A 69 8.94 0.32 7.97
N ALA A 70 8.19 0.25 6.87
CA ALA A 70 8.27 -0.86 5.92
C ALA A 70 9.68 -0.98 5.31
N VAL A 71 10.17 0.13 4.75
CA VAL A 71 11.48 0.24 4.11
C VAL A 71 12.61 0.16 5.12
N GLY A 72 12.53 0.94 6.21
CA GLY A 72 13.55 0.94 7.26
C GLY A 72 13.73 -0.44 7.87
N GLY A 73 12.62 -1.11 8.22
CA GLY A 73 12.63 -2.49 8.70
C GLY A 73 13.30 -3.46 7.72
N TYR A 74 13.08 -3.29 6.43
CA TYR A 74 13.67 -4.14 5.40
C TYR A 74 15.18 -3.91 5.29
N LEU A 75 15.60 -2.64 5.23
CA LEU A 75 17.01 -2.25 5.09
C LEU A 75 17.87 -2.65 6.28
N VAL A 76 17.31 -2.63 7.51
CA VAL A 76 18.04 -3.04 8.72
C VAL A 76 17.80 -4.50 9.12
N HIS A 77 17.19 -5.30 8.23
CA HIS A 77 16.86 -6.72 8.47
C HIS A 77 16.01 -6.97 9.74
N ARG A 78 15.14 -6.01 10.08
CA ARG A 78 14.18 -6.09 11.19
C ARG A 78 12.78 -6.36 10.65
N TRP A 79 12.54 -7.62 10.27
CA TRP A 79 11.27 -8.08 9.70
C TRP A 79 10.01 -7.66 10.47
N PRO A 80 9.97 -7.65 11.82
CA PRO A 80 8.80 -7.16 12.55
C PRO A 80 8.43 -5.71 12.23
N LEU A 81 9.40 -4.85 11.94
CA LEU A 81 9.14 -3.47 11.52
C LEU A 81 8.57 -3.41 10.11
N THR A 82 9.07 -4.25 9.19
CA THR A 82 8.52 -4.35 7.83
C THR A 82 7.07 -4.83 7.84
N ILE A 83 6.78 -5.85 8.64
CA ILE A 83 5.44 -6.39 8.85
C ILE A 83 4.52 -5.30 9.39
N LEU A 84 4.97 -4.58 10.43
CA LEU A 84 4.20 -3.49 11.02
C LEU A 84 3.91 -2.37 10.01
N GLY A 85 4.91 -1.96 9.21
CA GLY A 85 4.74 -0.92 8.19
C GLY A 85 3.66 -1.28 7.15
N HIS A 86 3.70 -2.50 6.61
CA HIS A 86 2.65 -2.97 5.69
C HIS A 86 1.29 -3.15 6.36
N ALA A 87 1.24 -3.65 7.60
CA ALA A 87 -0.02 -3.82 8.32
C ALA A 87 -0.70 -2.47 8.59
N LEU A 88 0.08 -1.45 8.95
CA LEU A 88 -0.43 -0.10 9.14
C LEU A 88 -0.86 0.53 7.82
N LEU A 89 -0.10 0.37 6.73
CA LEU A 89 -0.53 0.80 5.39
C LEU A 89 -1.86 0.16 4.98
N ALA A 90 -2.04 -1.13 5.26
CA ALA A 90 -3.30 -1.81 5.00
C ALA A 90 -4.47 -1.14 5.75
N GLY A 91 -4.27 -0.81 7.03
CA GLY A 91 -5.25 -0.11 7.84
C GLY A 91 -5.58 1.29 7.32
N VAL A 92 -4.55 2.08 6.96
CA VAL A 92 -4.72 3.45 6.42
C VAL A 92 -5.48 3.42 5.08
N PHE A 93 -5.04 2.60 4.13
CA PHE A 93 -5.73 2.46 2.85
C PHE A 93 -7.15 1.91 3.02
N LEU A 94 -7.39 0.99 3.96
CA LEU A 94 -8.73 0.52 4.24
C LEU A 94 -9.63 1.64 4.77
N ALA A 95 -9.12 2.46 5.69
CA ALA A 95 -9.87 3.58 6.24
C ALA A 95 -10.26 4.59 5.15
N ILE A 96 -9.29 5.03 4.34
CA ILE A 96 -9.54 5.97 3.23
C ILE A 96 -10.50 5.35 2.20
N GLY A 97 -10.29 4.08 1.85
CA GLY A 97 -11.11 3.38 0.85
C GLY A 97 -12.56 3.20 1.30
N VAL A 98 -12.79 2.91 2.58
CA VAL A 98 -14.14 2.87 3.17
C VAL A 98 -14.76 4.26 3.19
N GLY A 99 -14.00 5.31 3.52
CA GLY A 99 -14.47 6.70 3.47
C GLY A 99 -14.92 7.12 2.08
N GLU A 100 -14.12 6.83 1.06
CA GLU A 100 -14.46 7.04 -0.35
C GLU A 100 -15.71 6.25 -0.75
N PHE A 101 -15.82 4.98 -0.33
CA PHE A 101 -16.98 4.14 -0.63
C PHE A 101 -18.26 4.67 0.01
N VAL A 102 -18.21 5.11 1.27
CA VAL A 102 -19.36 5.73 1.96
C VAL A 102 -19.75 7.05 1.28
N THR A 103 -18.77 7.87 0.89
CA THR A 103 -19.01 9.13 0.16
C THR A 103 -19.69 8.85 -1.19
N PHE A 104 -19.25 7.82 -1.90
CA PHE A 104 -19.88 7.34 -3.13
C PHE A 104 -21.34 6.91 -2.90
N LEU A 105 -21.62 6.10 -1.86
CA LEU A 105 -22.98 5.66 -1.56
C LEU A 105 -23.94 6.81 -1.23
N HIS A 106 -23.45 7.93 -0.67
CA HIS A 106 -24.28 9.11 -0.43
C HIS A 106 -24.53 9.93 -1.72
N ASN A 107 -23.68 9.77 -2.75
CA ASN A 107 -23.69 10.56 -3.98
C ASN A 107 -24.15 9.75 -5.22
N ILE A 108 -24.96 8.69 -5.02
CA ILE A 108 -25.40 7.72 -6.05
C ILE A 108 -26.04 8.33 -7.32
N ALA A 109 -26.41 9.61 -7.31
CA ALA A 109 -26.94 10.30 -8.50
C ALA A 109 -25.90 10.58 -9.61
N GLY A 110 -24.60 10.38 -9.37
CA GLY A 110 -23.53 10.54 -10.37
C GLY A 110 -22.83 9.20 -10.66
N ASP A 111 -23.03 8.66 -11.87
CA ASP A 111 -22.69 7.32 -12.37
C ASP A 111 -21.20 6.88 -12.35
N GLU A 112 -20.31 7.57 -11.63
CA GLU A 112 -18.91 7.20 -11.54
C GLU A 112 -18.62 6.56 -10.19
N LEU A 113 -18.64 5.22 -10.14
CA LEU A 113 -17.82 4.51 -9.16
C LEU A 113 -16.40 5.02 -9.38
N ARG A 114 -15.92 5.92 -8.51
CA ARG A 114 -14.60 6.52 -8.64
C ARG A 114 -13.60 5.37 -8.73
N VAL A 115 -12.89 5.28 -9.85
CA VAL A 115 -11.77 4.35 -10.05
C VAL A 115 -10.80 4.43 -8.85
N GLY A 116 -10.75 5.59 -8.18
CA GLY A 116 -10.08 5.82 -6.91
C GLY A 116 -10.51 4.89 -5.75
N THR A 117 -11.79 4.61 -5.54
CA THR A 117 -12.25 3.78 -4.41
C THR A 117 -11.74 2.34 -4.53
N LEU A 118 -11.91 1.72 -5.71
CA LEU A 118 -11.39 0.38 -5.97
C LEU A 118 -9.87 0.33 -5.91
N TYR A 119 -9.20 1.38 -6.39
CA TYR A 119 -7.75 1.49 -6.30
C TYR A 119 -7.27 1.50 -4.85
N VAL A 120 -7.87 2.34 -4.00
CA VAL A 120 -7.50 2.50 -2.59
C VAL A 120 -7.78 1.20 -1.81
N LEU A 121 -8.94 0.57 -2.02
CA LEU A 121 -9.23 -0.74 -1.41
C LEU A 121 -8.29 -1.84 -1.92
N GLY A 122 -7.91 -1.79 -3.20
CA GLY A 122 -6.90 -2.68 -3.78
C GLY A 122 -5.54 -2.53 -3.10
N GLN A 123 -5.13 -1.30 -2.78
CA GLN A 123 -3.90 -1.04 -2.01
C GLN A 123 -3.99 -1.61 -0.59
N ALA A 124 -5.16 -1.55 0.06
CA ALA A 124 -5.36 -2.15 1.37
C ALA A 124 -5.14 -3.67 1.32
N VAL A 125 -5.80 -4.36 0.37
CA VAL A 125 -5.64 -5.81 0.17
C VAL A 125 -4.20 -6.17 -0.17
N LEU A 126 -3.56 -5.40 -1.05
CA LEU A 126 -2.16 -5.63 -1.42
C LEU A 126 -1.25 -5.55 -0.19
N ASN A 127 -1.44 -4.57 0.69
CA ASN A 127 -0.64 -4.44 1.90
C ASN A 127 -0.92 -5.54 2.93
N VAL A 128 -2.14 -6.10 3.00
CA VAL A 128 -2.41 -7.33 3.76
C VAL A 128 -1.58 -8.49 3.21
N VAL A 129 -1.58 -8.69 1.88
CA VAL A 129 -0.79 -9.75 1.24
C VAL A 129 0.69 -9.56 1.52
N LEU A 130 1.23 -8.34 1.37
CA LEU A 130 2.63 -8.03 1.66
C LEU A 130 2.99 -8.25 3.13
N THR A 131 2.08 -7.95 4.05
CA THR A 131 2.23 -8.25 5.49
C THR A 131 2.39 -9.75 5.71
N VAL A 132 1.51 -10.57 5.13
CA VAL A 132 1.57 -12.04 5.24
C VAL A 132 2.86 -12.56 4.62
N MET A 133 3.26 -12.07 3.45
CA MET A 133 4.50 -12.49 2.79
C MET A 133 5.74 -12.14 3.62
N ALA A 134 5.77 -10.96 4.24
CA ALA A 134 6.85 -10.55 5.14
C ALA A 134 6.89 -11.43 6.41
N TRP A 135 5.72 -11.78 6.96
CA TRP A 135 5.60 -12.71 8.09
C TRP A 135 6.15 -14.09 7.75
N LEU A 136 5.74 -14.68 6.63
CA LEU A 136 6.23 -15.99 6.19
C LEU A 136 7.74 -16.01 5.99
N ARG A 137 8.32 -14.93 5.45
CA ARG A 137 9.78 -14.80 5.31
C ARG A 137 10.49 -14.70 6.65
N TRP A 138 9.92 -13.95 7.60
CA TRP A 138 10.47 -13.85 8.94
C TRP A 138 10.45 -15.20 9.67
N ASP A 139 9.35 -15.94 9.52
CA ASP A 139 9.19 -17.26 10.12
C ASP A 139 10.20 -18.26 9.56
N ALA A 140 10.35 -18.31 8.22
CA ALA A 140 11.32 -19.14 7.55
C ALA A 140 12.79 -18.82 7.91
N ALA A 141 13.08 -17.57 8.30
CA ALA A 141 14.42 -17.16 8.73
C ALA A 141 14.74 -17.52 10.20
N ARG A 142 13.74 -17.96 10.98
CA ARG A 142 13.88 -18.35 12.39
C ARG A 142 13.88 -19.87 12.61
N GLY A 143 13.46 -20.66 11.62
CA GLY A 143 13.58 -22.12 11.59
C GLY A 143 14.89 -22.59 10.98
#